data_AF-A0A7J7DN93-F1
#
_entry.id   AF-A0A7J7DN93-F1
#
_cell.length_a   1.000
_cell.length_b   1.000
_cell.length_c   1.000
_cell.angle_alpha   90.00
_cell.angle_beta   90.00
_cell.angle_gamma   90.00
#
_symmetry.space_group_name_H-M   'P 1'
#
loop_
_entity.id
_entity.type
_entity.pdbx_description
1 polymer ?
#
loop_
_entity_poly.entity_id
_entity_poly.type
_entity_poly.pdbx_seq_one_letter_code
_entity_poly.pdbx_strand_id
1 'polypeptide(L)'
;MNLVENAYSKAKSADDNIGKETGEWEEAVQEDYGRERLKRHRIEVGGRVWIPHIWGQEDFLKDWIDCSAFDACLLPNGIVSARASLVGR
;
A
#
# COMPACT_ATOMS: atom_id res chain seq x y z
N MET A 1 -9.00 39.28 -41.28
CA MET A 1 -7.58 38.94 -41.06
C MET A 1 -7.29 39.32 -39.61
N ASN A 2 -7.22 38.45 -38.59
CA ASN A 2 -6.56 37.14 -38.50
C ASN A 2 -7.12 36.31 -37.32
N LEU A 3 -8.37 35.85 -37.43
CA LEU A 3 -8.90 34.88 -36.47
C LEU A 3 -8.38 33.45 -36.74
N VAL A 4 -8.08 33.15 -38.01
CA VAL A 4 -7.62 31.82 -38.44
C VAL A 4 -6.15 31.57 -38.04
N GLU A 5 -5.27 32.57 -38.16
CA GLU A 5 -3.86 32.45 -37.76
C GLU A 5 -3.69 32.26 -36.24
N ASN A 6 -4.59 32.85 -35.44
CA ASN A 6 -4.59 32.69 -33.99
C ASN A 6 -5.02 31.28 -33.57
N ALA A 7 -5.98 30.69 -34.28
CA ALA A 7 -6.37 29.30 -34.06
C ALA A 7 -5.25 28.32 -34.46
N TYR A 8 -4.54 28.60 -35.57
CA TYR A 8 -3.42 27.79 -36.04
C TYR A 8 -2.23 27.84 -35.09
N SER A 9 -1.95 29.01 -34.50
CA SER A 9 -0.88 29.18 -33.49
C SER A 9 -1.23 28.52 -32.15
N LYS A 10 -2.51 28.52 -31.77
CA LYS A 10 -3.01 27.89 -30.53
C LYS A 10 -3.02 26.36 -30.60
N ALA A 11 -3.25 25.79 -31.78
CA ALA A 11 -3.16 24.34 -32.00
C ALA A 11 -1.69 23.87 -31.96
N LYS A 12 -0.76 24.62 -32.56
CA LYS A 12 0.66 24.26 -32.60
C LYS A 12 1.33 24.23 -31.22
N SER A 13 0.90 25.08 -30.27
CA SER A 13 1.42 25.05 -28.89
C SER A 13 0.83 23.94 -28.02
N ALA A 14 -0.24 23.27 -28.46
CA ALA A 14 -0.90 22.22 -27.69
C ALA A 14 -0.27 20.83 -27.94
N ASP A 15 0.37 20.61 -29.08
CA ASP A 15 1.03 19.33 -29.42
C ASP A 15 2.44 19.18 -28.80
N ASP A 16 3.11 20.27 -28.40
CA ASP A 16 4.49 20.24 -27.91
C ASP A 16 4.64 19.92 -26.39
N ASN A 17 3.55 19.60 -25.68
CA ASN A 17 3.59 19.24 -24.25
C ASN A 17 3.29 17.74 -23.96
N ILE A 18 3.13 16.89 -24.97
CA ILE A 18 3.10 15.42 -24.79
C ILE A 18 4.53 14.90 -24.64
N GLY A 19 5.18 15.17 -23.50
CA GLY A 19 6.58 14.74 -23.36
C GLY A 19 7.22 14.77 -21.97
N LYS A 20 6.53 15.24 -20.92
CA LYS A 20 7.16 15.35 -19.58
C LYS A 20 6.39 14.72 -18.43
N GLU A 21 5.28 14.06 -18.71
CA GLU A 21 4.38 13.54 -17.67
C GLU A 21 4.00 12.08 -17.95
N THR A 22 4.94 11.26 -18.41
CA THR A 22 4.73 9.81 -18.55
C THR A 22 5.25 9.00 -17.34
N GLY A 23 5.99 9.62 -16.42
CA GLY A 23 6.55 8.95 -15.23
C GLY A 23 5.67 9.02 -13.97
N GLU A 24 4.93 10.11 -13.75
CA GLU A 24 4.10 10.29 -12.54
C GLU A 24 2.72 9.61 -12.64
N TRP A 25 2.19 9.45 -13.86
CA TRP A 25 0.89 8.80 -14.05
C TRP A 25 0.97 7.29 -13.89
N GLU A 26 2.11 6.65 -14.14
CA GLU A 26 2.26 5.20 -13.98
C GLU A 26 2.25 4.78 -12.50
N GLU A 27 2.84 5.60 -11.61
CA GLU A 27 2.83 5.36 -10.15
C GLU A 27 1.46 5.68 -9.54
N ALA A 28 0.83 6.80 -9.92
CA ALA A 28 -0.52 7.15 -9.48
C ALA A 28 -1.59 6.14 -9.98
N VAL A 29 -1.45 5.63 -11.21
CA VAL A 29 -2.33 4.61 -11.77
C VAL A 29 -2.09 3.25 -11.08
N GLN A 30 -0.86 2.90 -10.71
CA GLN A 30 -0.56 1.70 -9.91
C GLN A 30 -1.13 1.76 -8.48
N GLU A 31 -1.04 2.90 -7.79
CA GLU A 31 -1.60 3.09 -6.45
C GLU A 31 -3.13 2.92 -6.42
N ASP A 32 -3.82 3.32 -7.49
CA ASP A 32 -5.28 3.23 -7.56
C ASP A 32 -5.78 1.80 -7.80
N TYR A 33 -4.99 0.95 -8.48
CA TYR A 33 -5.36 -0.45 -8.70
C TYR A 33 -5.45 -1.25 -7.39
N GLY A 34 -4.52 -1.07 -6.44
CA GLY A 34 -4.53 -1.83 -5.19
C GLY A 34 -5.77 -1.53 -4.35
N ARG A 35 -6.07 -0.25 -4.19
CA ARG A 35 -7.24 0.26 -3.45
C ARG A 35 -8.55 -0.18 -4.10
N GLU A 36 -8.72 0.07 -5.40
CA GLU A 36 -9.97 -0.25 -6.08
C GLU A 36 -10.20 -1.76 -6.20
N ARG A 37 -9.14 -2.57 -6.36
CA ARG A 37 -9.24 -4.04 -6.28
C ARG A 37 -9.77 -4.50 -4.92
N LEU A 38 -9.25 -3.96 -3.82
CA LEU A 38 -9.69 -4.34 -2.48
C LEU A 38 -11.11 -3.88 -2.19
N LYS A 39 -11.47 -2.65 -2.60
CA LYS A 39 -12.83 -2.11 -2.46
C LYS A 39 -13.86 -2.96 -3.21
N ARG A 40 -13.58 -3.30 -4.47
CA ARG A 40 -14.43 -4.22 -5.26
C ARG A 40 -14.56 -5.58 -4.58
N HIS A 41 -13.44 -6.18 -4.16
CA HIS A 41 -13.45 -7.50 -3.54
C HIS A 41 -14.28 -7.55 -2.24
N ARG A 42 -14.15 -6.53 -1.37
CA ARG A 42 -14.94 -6.44 -0.13
C ARG A 42 -16.44 -6.43 -0.37
N ILE A 43 -16.89 -5.77 -1.45
CA ILE A 43 -18.30 -5.73 -1.84
C ILE A 43 -18.73 -7.11 -2.40
N GLU A 44 -17.91 -7.71 -3.25
CA GLU A 44 -18.19 -9.00 -3.90
C GLU A 44 -18.35 -10.15 -2.90
N VAL A 45 -17.48 -10.21 -1.88
CA VAL A 45 -17.41 -11.33 -0.94
C VAL A 45 -18.00 -11.01 0.44
N GLY A 46 -18.37 -9.75 0.69
CA GLY A 46 -18.97 -9.30 1.94
C GLY A 46 -20.22 -10.10 2.29
N GLY A 47 -20.19 -10.79 3.43
CA GLY A 47 -21.30 -11.66 3.88
C GLY A 47 -21.43 -13.00 3.14
N ARG A 48 -20.56 -13.29 2.17
CA ARG A 48 -20.57 -14.56 1.40
C ARG A 48 -19.46 -15.51 1.78
N VAL A 49 -18.55 -15.08 2.67
CA VAL A 49 -17.46 -15.89 3.19
C VAL A 49 -17.84 -16.47 4.53
N TRP A 50 -17.58 -17.76 4.72
CA TRP A 50 -17.74 -18.44 6.00
C TRP A 50 -16.37 -18.50 6.69
N ILE A 51 -16.35 -18.30 8.00
CA ILE A 51 -15.17 -18.54 8.81
C ILE A 51 -15.18 -20.04 9.17
N PRO A 52 -14.07 -20.76 8.90
CA PRO A 52 -13.91 -22.14 9.35
C PRO A 52 -14.21 -22.33 10.83
N HIS A 53 -14.85 -23.45 11.18
CA HIS A 53 -15.06 -23.81 12.58
C HIS A 53 -13.73 -24.07 13.31
N ILE A 54 -12.72 -24.50 12.56
CA ILE A 54 -11.39 -24.87 13.03
C ILE A 54 -10.38 -24.08 12.20
N TRP A 55 -9.47 -23.40 12.86
CA TRP A 55 -8.35 -22.67 12.25
C TRP A 55 -7.17 -23.62 11.96
N GLY A 56 -6.99 -24.67 12.76
CA GLY A 56 -5.96 -25.69 12.59
C GLY A 56 -4.65 -25.38 13.33
N GLN A 57 -4.67 -24.39 14.22
CA GLN A 57 -3.54 -23.94 15.05
C GLN A 57 -3.94 -23.84 16.53
N GLU A 58 -4.98 -24.59 16.92
CA GLU A 58 -5.57 -24.54 18.26
C GLU A 58 -4.59 -24.92 19.37
N ASP A 59 -3.61 -25.77 19.06
CA ASP A 59 -2.58 -26.19 20.01
C ASP A 59 -1.74 -25.01 20.53
N PHE A 60 -1.50 -24.00 19.68
CA PHE A 60 -0.74 -22.79 20.05
C PHE A 60 -1.52 -21.83 20.96
N LEU A 61 -2.85 -21.98 21.07
CA LEU A 61 -3.64 -21.10 21.94
C LEU A 61 -3.25 -21.24 23.40
N LYS A 62 -2.74 -22.40 23.83
CA LYS A 62 -2.25 -22.60 25.20
C LYS A 62 -0.92 -21.90 25.43
N ASP A 63 -0.05 -21.93 24.44
CA ASP A 63 1.31 -21.40 24.50
C ASP A 63 1.33 -19.86 24.38
N TRP A 64 0.25 -19.24 23.90
CA TRP A 64 0.15 -17.79 23.74
C TRP A 64 -0.52 -17.07 24.90
N ILE A 65 -0.99 -17.79 25.93
CA ILE A 65 -1.67 -17.18 27.09
C ILE A 65 -0.69 -16.40 27.97
N ASP A 66 0.54 -16.88 28.10
CA ASP A 66 1.49 -16.30 29.05
C ASP A 66 2.43 -15.25 28.43
N CYS A 67 2.30 -14.96 27.13
CA CYS A 67 3.19 -14.09 26.33
C CYS A 67 4.70 -14.40 26.49
N SER A 68 5.07 -15.47 27.20
CA SER A 68 6.42 -15.69 27.68
C SER A 68 7.37 -16.05 26.55
N ALA A 69 6.87 -16.76 25.54
CA ALA A 69 7.60 -17.08 24.32
C ALA A 69 7.97 -15.83 23.51
N PHE A 70 7.06 -14.85 23.43
CA PHE A 70 7.31 -13.58 22.74
C PHE A 70 8.24 -12.68 23.55
N ASP A 71 7.99 -12.56 24.85
CA ASP A 71 8.81 -11.74 25.75
C ASP A 71 10.24 -12.30 25.84
N ALA A 72 10.43 -13.61 25.91
CA ALA A 72 11.76 -14.22 25.89
C ALA A 72 12.56 -13.89 24.61
N CYS A 73 11.87 -13.68 23.48
CA CYS A 73 12.48 -13.24 22.22
C CYS A 73 12.74 -11.73 22.17
N LEU A 74 12.04 -10.92 22.97
CA LEU A 74 12.19 -9.47 23.08
C LEU A 74 13.20 -9.05 24.17
N LEU A 75 13.43 -9.93 25.15
CA LEU A 75 14.38 -9.76 26.25
C LEU A 75 15.87 -10.11 25.96
N PRO A 76 16.32 -10.63 24.80
CA PRO A 76 17.74 -10.74 24.53
C PRO A 76 18.37 -9.35 24.46
N ASN A 77 19.59 -9.23 25.01
CA ASN A 77 20.40 -8.01 24.99
C ASN A 77 20.53 -7.35 23.60
N GLY A 78 20.36 -8.11 22.51
CA GLY A 78 20.41 -7.61 21.13
C GLY A 78 19.31 -6.61 20.78
N ILE A 79 18.06 -6.80 21.20
CA ILE A 79 16.96 -5.88 20.89
C ILE A 79 17.07 -4.60 21.71
N VAL A 80 17.44 -4.71 22.99
CA VAL A 80 17.69 -3.56 23.85
C VAL A 80 18.83 -2.69 23.29
N SER A 81 19.93 -3.32 22.86
CA SER A 81 21.04 -2.61 22.21
C SER A 81 20.63 -1.95 20.90
N ALA A 82 19.89 -2.66 20.04
CA ALA A 82 19.40 -2.12 18.78
C ALA A 82 18.48 -0.90 18.99
N ARG A 83 17.58 -0.97 19.97
CA ARG A 83 16.71 0.14 20.35
C ARG A 83 17.52 1.34 20.87
N ALA A 84 18.53 1.10 21.71
CA ALA A 84 19.39 2.15 22.22
C ALA A 84 20.14 2.87 21.07
N SER A 85 20.61 2.14 20.06
CA SER A 85 21.25 2.73 18.87
C SER A 85 20.30 3.56 17.99
N LEU A 86 19.01 3.25 17.95
CA LEU A 86 18.01 4.03 17.21
C LEU A 86 17.60 5.33 17.95
N VAL A 87 17.49 5.26 19.29
CA VAL A 87 17.08 6.41 20.12
C VAL A 87 18.25 7.33 20.42
N GLY A 88 19.49 6.82 20.40
CA GLY A 88 20.72 7.60 20.56
C GLY A 88 21.04 8.43 19.31
N ARG A 89 20.41 9.59 19.19
CA ARG A 89 20.94 10.76 18.49
C ARG A 89 21.08 11.90 19.49
#